data_AF-A0A0K9NET6-F1
#
_entry.id   AF-A0A0K9NET6-F1
#
_cell.length_a   1.000
_cell.length_b   1.000
_cell.length_c   1.000
_cell.angle_alpha   90.00
_cell.angle_beta   90.00
_cell.angle_gamma   90.00
#
_symmetry.space_group_name_H-M   'P 1'
#
loop_
_entity.id
_entity.type
_entity.pdbx_description
1 polymer ?
#
loop_
_entity_poly.entity_id
_entity_poly.type
_entity_poly.pdbx_seq_one_letter_code
_entity_poly.pdbx_strand_id
1 'polypeptide(L)' 'MDNNDYVKVLGVRFDALEGLTVVADSNVKDLEAAGRYAAEHDDGTAIWISVPCRCDICRIFSKPNERREDSIE' A
#
# COMPACT_ATOMS: atom_id res chain seq x y z
N MET A 1 -3.16 21.78 -7.85
CA MET A 1 -4.20 20.79 -7.52
C MET A 1 -3.63 19.93 -6.42
N ASP A 2 -4.08 20.18 -5.19
CA ASP A 2 -3.73 19.37 -4.03
C ASP A 2 -4.37 18.00 -4.23
N ASN A 3 -3.68 17.14 -4.96
CA ASN A 3 -4.02 15.75 -4.94
C ASN A 3 -3.77 15.32 -3.47
N ASN A 4 -4.82 15.05 -2.72
CA ASN A 4 -4.67 14.57 -1.36
C ASN A 4 -4.29 13.08 -1.45
N ASP A 5 -3.00 12.78 -1.28
CA ASP A 5 -2.36 11.46 -1.46
C ASP A 5 -2.65 10.50 -0.31
N TYR A 6 -3.87 10.50 0.22
CA TYR A 6 -4.13 9.71 1.42
C TYR A 6 -3.87 8.22 1.17
N VAL A 7 -3.23 7.59 2.14
CA VAL A 7 -3.00 6.16 2.20
C VAL A 7 -3.77 5.64 3.40
N LYS A 8 -4.63 4.66 3.17
CA LYS A 8 -5.25 3.88 4.23
C LYS A 8 -4.22 2.88 4.74
N VAL A 9 -4.00 2.86 6.05
CA VAL A 9 -3.11 1.91 6.72
C VAL A 9 -3.96 0.99 7.58
N LEU A 10 -3.78 -0.31 7.38
CA LEU A 10 -4.47 -1.36 8.12
C LEU A 10 -3.43 -2.25 8.78
N GLY A 11 -3.54 -2.43 10.09
CA GLY A 11 -2.87 -3.51 10.80
C GLY A 11 -3.86 -4.66 10.95
N VAL A 12 -3.51 -5.84 10.46
CA VAL A 12 -4.34 -7.04 10.56
C VAL A 12 -3.62 -8.16 11.29
N ARG A 13 -4.33 -8.92 12.10
CA ARG A 13 -3.80 -10.12 12.76
C ARG A 13 -4.58 -11.34 12.33
N PHE A 14 -3.86 -12.43 12.13
CA PHE A 14 -4.49 -13.72 11.93
C PHE A 14 -4.67 -14.42 13.27
N ASP A 15 -5.92 -14.78 13.55
CA ASP A 15 -6.31 -15.66 14.64
C ASP A 15 -6.93 -16.93 14.06
N ALA A 16 -6.65 -18.09 14.66
CA ALA A 16 -7.13 -19.37 14.13
C ALA A 16 -8.64 -19.59 14.30
N LEU A 17 -9.27 -18.90 15.24
CA LEU A 17 -10.71 -18.98 15.52
C LEU A 17 -11.47 -17.87 14.77
N GLU A 18 -10.94 -16.66 14.77
CA GLU A 18 -11.63 -15.47 14.22
C GLU A 18 -11.16 -15.09 12.80
N GLY A 19 -10.09 -15.70 12.30
CA GLY A 19 -9.49 -15.37 11.00
C GLY A 19 -8.74 -14.04 11.02
N LEU A 20 -8.82 -13.28 9.93
CA LEU A 20 -8.16 -11.97 9.82
C LEU A 20 -8.98 -10.90 10.55
N THR A 21 -8.40 -10.34 11.61
CA THR A 21 -8.98 -9.26 12.41
C THR A 21 -8.20 -7.96 12.21
N VAL A 22 -8.92 -6.83 12.12
CA VAL A 22 -8.28 -5.51 12.02
C VAL A 22 -7.97 -5.01 13.44
N VAL A 23 -6.69 -4.71 13.69
CA VAL A 23 -6.20 -4.23 14.99
C VAL A 23 -5.73 -2.78 14.95
N ALA A 24 -5.51 -2.24 13.75
CA ALA A 24 -5.21 -0.83 13.54
C ALA A 24 -5.85 -0.35 12.22
N ASP A 25 -6.39 0.86 12.25
CA ASP A 25 -6.99 1.52 11.09
C ASP A 25 -6.66 3.02 11.18
N SER A 26 -5.96 3.53 10.16
CA SER A 26 -5.66 4.95 10.05
C SER A 26 -5.62 5.43 8.59
N ASN A 27 -5.77 6.73 8.39
CA ASN A 27 -5.49 7.40 7.11
C ASN A 27 -4.32 8.36 7.30
N VAL A 28 -3.31 8.25 6.46
CA VAL A 28 -2.10 9.09 6.52
C VAL A 28 -1.85 9.76 5.18
N LYS A 29 -1.01 10.79 5.18
CA LYS A 29 -0.86 11.72 4.05
C LYS A 29 -0.19 11.10 2.80
N ASP A 30 0.68 10.11 2.98
CA ASP A 30 1.49 9.50 1.93
C ASP A 30 2.05 8.14 2.37
N LEU A 31 2.76 7.45 1.47
CA LEU A 31 3.35 6.13 1.73
C LEU A 31 4.50 6.18 2.77
N GLU A 32 5.22 7.28 2.88
CA GLU A 32 6.30 7.42 3.85
C GLU A 32 5.73 7.52 5.28
N ALA A 33 4.67 8.32 5.45
CA ALA A 33 3.90 8.39 6.68
C ALA A 33 3.25 7.04 7.02
N ALA A 34 2.83 6.27 6.03
CA ALA A 34 2.31 4.91 6.24
C ALA A 34 3.38 3.96 6.79
N GLY A 35 4.59 3.99 6.21
CA GLY A 35 5.73 3.21 6.70
C GLY A 35 6.12 3.56 8.13
N ARG A 36 6.17 4.87 8.48
CA ARG A 36 6.40 5.31 9.86
C ARG A 36 5.31 4.84 10.82
N TYR A 37 4.05 5.01 10.45
CA TYR A 37 2.92 4.59 11.29
C TYR A 37 2.99 3.08 11.60
N ALA A 38 3.25 2.25 10.57
CA ALA A 38 3.43 0.82 10.74
C ALA A 38 4.60 0.50 11.68
N ALA A 39 5.76 1.12 11.49
CA ALA A 39 6.95 0.89 12.33
C ALA A 39 6.75 1.32 13.79
N GLU A 40 6.02 2.41 14.05
CA GLU A 40 5.73 2.91 15.40
C GLU A 40 4.74 2.01 16.16
N HIS A 41 3.86 1.32 15.44
CA HIS A 41 2.80 0.48 16.03
C HIS A 41 3.10 -1.02 15.89
N ASP A 42 4.23 -1.39 15.28
CA ASP A 42 4.59 -2.78 15.05
C ASP A 42 4.93 -3.47 16.38
N ASP A 43 4.18 -4.53 16.67
CA ASP A 43 4.41 -5.40 17.82
C ASP A 43 4.93 -6.79 17.42
N GLY A 44 5.29 -6.95 16.13
CA GLY A 44 5.82 -8.19 15.56
C GLY A 44 4.76 -9.25 15.24
N THR A 45 3.48 -8.98 15.49
CA THR A 45 2.38 -9.93 15.24
C THR A 45 1.36 -9.45 14.21
N ALA A 46 1.31 -8.14 13.96
CA ALA A 46 0.44 -7.55 12.95
C ALA A 46 1.08 -7.57 11.56
N ILE A 47 0.27 -7.90 10.55
CA ILE A 47 0.58 -7.69 9.14
C ILE A 47 0.09 -6.29 8.77
N TRP A 48 0.98 -5.46 8.23
CA TRP A 48 0.66 -4.08 7.85
C TRP A 48 0.39 -3.96 6.35
N ILE A 49 -0.78 -3.41 6.01
CA ILE A 49 -1.26 -3.22 4.64
C ILE A 49 -1.44 -1.72 4.40
N SER A 50 -0.79 -1.20 3.37
CA SER A 50 -0.97 0.18 2.90
C SER A 50 -1.75 0.18 1.60
N VAL A 51 -2.90 0.84 1.59
CA VAL A 51 -3.79 0.98 0.43
C VAL A 51 -3.81 2.45 0.01
N PRO A 52 -3.18 2.81 -1.11
CA PRO A 52 -3.30 4.17 -1.65
C PRO A 52 -4.77 4.46 -1.96
N CYS A 53 -5.32 5.54 -1.39
CA CYS A 53 -6.70 5.96 -1.67
C CYS A 53 -6.84 6.60 -3.05
N ARG A 54 -5.71 6.82 -3.75
CA ARG A 54 -5.70 7.17 -5.16
C ARG A 54 -5.77 5.91 -6.01
N CYS A 55 -6.79 5.82 -6.86
CA CYS A 55 -6.85 4.85 -7.96
C CYS A 55 -5.85 5.24 -9.08
N ASP A 56 -4.56 5.32 -8.79
CA ASP A 56 -3.51 5.35 -9.81
C ASP A 56 -3.15 3.94 -10.30
N ILE A 57 -3.83 2.89 -9.83
CA ILE A 57 -3.67 1.53 -10.38
C ILE A 57 -4.02 1.47 -11.87
N CYS A 58 -4.86 2.38 -12.36
CA CYS A 58 -5.02 2.60 -13.80
C CYS A 58 -3.69 3.04 -14.45
N ARG A 59 -2.85 3.87 -13.82
CA ARG A 59 -1.57 4.34 -14.39
C ARG A 59 -0.46 3.30 -14.39
N ILE A 60 -0.39 2.41 -13.39
CA ILE A 60 0.65 1.36 -13.35
C ILE A 60 0.45 0.34 -14.50
N PHE A 61 -0.81 0.00 -14.82
CA PHE A 61 -1.15 -0.82 -15.98
C PHE A 61 -1.23 -0.03 -17.31
N SER A 62 -1.19 1.31 -17.27
CA SER A 62 -1.18 2.16 -18.47
C SER A 62 0.21 2.51 -18.97
N LYS A 63 1.31 1.99 -18.39
CA LYS A 63 2.61 2.13 -19.06
C LYS A 63 2.51 1.40 -20.41
N PRO A 64 2.62 2.09 -21.55
CA PRO A 64 2.65 1.42 -22.83
C PRO A 64 3.85 0.47 -22.83
N ASN A 65 3.59 -0.76 -23.26
CA ASN A 65 4.59 -1.79 -23.45
C ASN A 65 5.68 -1.25 -24.39
N GLU A 66 6.79 -0.77 -23.84
CA GLU A 66 7.98 -0.39 -24.60
C GLU A 66 8.60 -1.71 -25.11
N ARG A 67 8.11 -2.19 -26.26
CA ARG A 67 8.79 -3.21 -27.04
C ARG A 67 10.18 -2.66 -27.38
N ARG A 68 11.21 -3.24 -26.78
CA ARG A 68 12.58 -3.16 -27.29
C ARG A 68 12.62 -3.89 -28.63
N GLU A 69 12.39 -3.18 -29.72
CA GLU A 69 13.02 -3.50 -30.98
C GLU A 69 14.35 -2.76 -30.97
N ASP A 70 15.46 -3.50 -30.94
CA ASP A 70 16.72 -3.03 -31.51
C ASP A 70 17.58 -4.26 -31.85
N SER A 71 17.40 -4.67 -33.10
CA SER A 71 18.43 -4.99 -34.10
C SER A 71 19.52 -6.01 -33.74
N ILE A 72 19.40 -7.18 -34.35
CA ILE A 72 20.52 -8.04 -34.72
C ILE A 72 21.27 -7.33 -35.85
N GLU A 73 22.53 -6.99 -35.63
CA GLU A 73 23.54 -6.81 -36.68
C GLU A 73 24.79 -7.59 -36.30
#